data_AF-A0A852SKU0-F1
#
_entry.id   AF-A0A852SKU0-F1
#
_cell.length_a   1.000
_cell.length_b   1.000
_cell.length_c   1.000
_cell.angle_alpha   90.00
_cell.angle_beta   90.00
_cell.angle_gamma   90.00
#
_symmetry.space_group_name_H-M   'P 1'
#
loop_
_entity.id
_entity.type
_entity.pdbx_description
1 polymer ?
#
loop_
_entity_poly.entity_id
_entity_poly.type
_entity_poly.pdbx_seq_one_letter_code
_entity_poly.pdbx_strand_id
1 'polypeptide(L)'
;MSTARAADPFAAAVPPRGRFLHALNPLAKIAGPLPAIVAVLVVPGAALPAALAAGALLLVLGGARLSPRALLGLLVVLPLATAVLTLSFAFWSDAGRASVTPLVVELGPLRLHEAALLAGGATALRLAAILLLSLIGGLSTTGPDLARSFVQQLRVPYRVGYTALAAYRFVPRFGHELDIIRQAHRVRGLTPGRGPVAAVRRRAGYLVPLLAGALRHAERVALAMDSRAFGAHRTRTERHLVPWRRRDTVFVLLCWLGTGAAIIVALKV
;
A
#
# COMPACT_ATOMS: atom_id res chain seq x y z
N MET A 1 -32.90 20.26 -4.27
CA MET A 1 -32.61 19.42 -3.07
C MET A 1 -31.88 18.16 -3.51
N SER A 2 -30.54 18.20 -3.50
CA SER A 2 -29.71 17.03 -3.81
C SER A 2 -29.66 16.14 -2.57
N THR A 3 -30.30 14.97 -2.63
CA THR A 3 -30.21 13.94 -1.59
C THR A 3 -28.81 13.34 -1.63
N ALA A 4 -27.88 13.97 -0.92
CA ALA A 4 -26.63 13.33 -0.53
C ALA A 4 -27.01 12.07 0.27
N ARG A 5 -26.98 10.90 -0.38
CA ARG A 5 -27.07 9.61 0.32
C ARG A 5 -26.04 9.67 1.44
N ALA A 6 -26.51 9.70 2.69
CA ALA A 6 -25.67 9.50 3.85
C ALA A 6 -24.94 8.18 3.61
N ALA A 7 -23.66 8.25 3.29
CA ALA A 7 -22.83 7.08 3.10
C ALA A 7 -22.84 6.36 4.44
N ASP A 8 -23.53 5.22 4.52
CA ASP A 8 -23.58 4.41 5.73
C ASP A 8 -22.13 4.04 6.10
N PRO A 9 -21.58 4.59 7.21
CA PRO A 9 -20.21 4.32 7.61
C PRO A 9 -20.01 2.85 8.03
N PHE A 10 -21.11 2.10 8.18
CA PHE A 10 -21.12 0.68 8.56
C PHE A 10 -21.36 -0.26 7.38
N ALA A 11 -21.64 0.27 6.17
CA ALA A 11 -21.82 -0.57 4.99
C ALA A 11 -20.49 -1.21 4.59
N ALA A 12 -20.49 -2.53 4.42
CA ALA A 12 -19.34 -3.23 3.89
C ALA A 12 -19.05 -2.72 2.47
N ALA A 13 -17.86 -2.16 2.25
CA ALA A 13 -17.41 -1.77 0.93
C ALA A 13 -17.48 -3.00 0.00
N VAL A 14 -18.45 -3.01 -0.91
CA VAL A 14 -18.57 -4.08 -1.91
C VAL A 14 -17.41 -3.90 -2.88
N PRO A 15 -16.51 -4.90 -3.02
CA PRO A 15 -15.40 -4.77 -3.96
C PRO A 15 -15.96 -4.59 -5.38
N PRO A 16 -15.42 -3.63 -6.16
CA PRO A 16 -15.93 -3.35 -7.49
C PRO A 16 -15.76 -4.58 -8.39
N ARG A 17 -16.88 -5.18 -8.78
CA ARG A 17 -16.90 -6.37 -9.64
C ARG A 17 -16.43 -6.01 -11.05
N GLY A 18 -15.45 -6.77 -11.56
CA GLY A 18 -15.28 -6.97 -13.00
C GLY A 18 -13.91 -6.64 -13.61
N ARG A 19 -12.80 -6.76 -12.87
CA ARG A 19 -11.48 -7.04 -13.49
C ARG A 19 -10.79 -8.18 -12.77
N PHE A 20 -9.87 -8.87 -13.46
CA PHE A 20 -9.35 -10.17 -12.99
C PHE A 20 -8.60 -10.08 -11.66
N LEU A 21 -7.82 -9.00 -11.42
CA LEU A 21 -7.08 -8.86 -10.16
C LEU A 21 -8.02 -8.82 -8.97
N HIS A 22 -9.16 -8.12 -9.05
CA HIS A 22 -10.14 -8.07 -7.96
C HIS A 22 -10.74 -9.43 -7.60
N ALA A 23 -10.69 -10.41 -8.50
CA ALA A 23 -11.18 -11.76 -8.27
C ALA A 23 -10.13 -12.72 -7.67
N LEU A 24 -8.84 -12.37 -7.72
CA LEU A 24 -7.77 -13.22 -7.20
C LEU A 24 -7.69 -13.18 -5.68
N ASN A 25 -7.20 -14.26 -5.09
CA ASN A 25 -6.92 -14.35 -3.67
C ASN A 25 -5.90 -13.27 -3.23
N PRO A 26 -6.14 -12.55 -2.11
CA PRO A 26 -5.20 -11.57 -1.55
C PRO A 26 -3.76 -12.08 -1.41
N LEU A 27 -3.58 -13.32 -0.94
CA LEU A 27 -2.26 -13.91 -0.75
C LEU A 27 -1.56 -14.19 -2.07
N ALA A 28 -2.28 -14.54 -3.13
CA ALA A 28 -1.70 -14.76 -4.44
C ALA A 28 -1.09 -13.47 -5.02
N LYS A 29 -1.72 -12.33 -4.74
CA LYS A 29 -1.24 -11.00 -5.15
C LYS A 29 -0.02 -10.52 -4.36
N ILE A 30 0.23 -11.10 -3.19
CA ILE A 30 1.45 -10.87 -2.41
C ILE A 30 2.52 -11.87 -2.83
N ALA A 31 2.18 -13.16 -2.90
CA ALA A 31 3.09 -14.24 -3.26
C ALA A 31 3.64 -14.13 -4.69
N GLY A 32 2.84 -13.66 -5.65
CA GLY A 32 3.25 -13.51 -7.05
C GLY A 32 4.39 -12.50 -7.23
N PRO A 33 4.23 -11.24 -6.80
CA PRO A 33 5.28 -10.21 -6.94
C PRO A 33 6.47 -10.36 -6.00
N LEU A 34 6.38 -11.19 -4.95
CA LEU A 34 7.42 -11.31 -3.92
C LEU A 34 8.82 -11.61 -4.50
N PRO A 35 9.01 -12.63 -5.37
CA PRO A 35 10.31 -12.88 -5.98
C PRO A 35 10.81 -11.71 -6.85
N ALA A 36 9.91 -10.99 -7.55
CA ALA A 36 10.28 -9.82 -8.33
C ALA A 36 10.80 -8.69 -7.43
N ILE A 37 10.16 -8.45 -6.28
CA ILE A 37 10.63 -7.45 -5.30
C ILE A 37 12.01 -7.82 -4.79
N VAL A 38 12.25 -9.09 -4.44
CA VAL A 38 13.57 -9.56 -3.99
C VAL A 38 14.61 -9.43 -5.10
N ALA A 39 14.28 -9.81 -6.33
CA ALA A 39 15.20 -9.73 -7.47
C ALA A 39 15.63 -8.28 -7.76
N VAL A 40 14.70 -7.33 -7.69
CA VAL A 40 14.96 -5.89 -7.87
C VAL A 40 15.91 -5.32 -6.79
N LEU A 41 15.92 -5.91 -5.58
CA LEU A 41 16.82 -5.50 -4.50
C LEU A 41 18.23 -6.08 -4.63
N VAL A 42 18.33 -7.33 -5.10
CA VAL A 42 19.60 -8.07 -5.13
C VAL A 42 20.38 -7.81 -6.42
N VAL A 43 19.69 -7.70 -7.56
CA VAL A 43 20.35 -7.57 -8.87
C VAL A 43 20.72 -6.10 -9.14
N PRO A 44 22.01 -5.78 -9.36
CA PRO A 44 22.42 -4.44 -9.74
C PRO A 44 22.00 -4.11 -11.18
N GLY A 45 21.87 -2.82 -11.49
CA GLY A 45 21.55 -2.33 -12.84
C GLY A 45 20.11 -1.83 -13.00
N ALA A 46 19.83 -1.24 -14.17
CA ALA A 46 18.54 -0.62 -14.48
C ALA A 46 17.61 -1.53 -15.30
N ALA A 47 18.14 -2.49 -16.06
CA ALA A 47 17.36 -3.33 -16.98
C ALA A 47 16.29 -4.17 -16.27
N LEU A 48 16.65 -4.84 -15.17
CA LEU A 48 15.71 -5.66 -14.42
C LEU A 48 14.60 -4.83 -13.76
N PRO A 49 14.89 -3.76 -12.99
CA PRO A 49 13.85 -2.86 -12.48
C PRO A 49 12.95 -2.28 -13.59
N ALA A 50 13.52 -1.91 -14.75
CA ALA A 50 12.75 -1.40 -15.89
C ALA A 50 11.72 -2.43 -16.39
N ALA A 51 12.19 -3.65 -16.66
CA ALA A 51 11.35 -4.72 -17.19
C ALA A 51 10.23 -5.10 -16.21
N LEU A 52 10.55 -5.23 -14.92
CA LEU A 52 9.57 -5.57 -13.89
C LEU A 52 8.60 -4.42 -13.59
N ALA A 53 9.06 -3.16 -13.62
CA ALA A 53 8.19 -1.99 -13.54
C ALA A 53 7.20 -1.97 -14.72
N ALA A 54 7.67 -2.15 -15.95
CA ALA A 54 6.81 -2.20 -17.13
C ALA A 54 5.79 -3.35 -17.04
N GLY A 55 6.23 -4.56 -16.67
CA GLY A 55 5.34 -5.70 -16.47
C GLY A 55 4.29 -5.46 -15.39
N ALA A 56 4.68 -4.92 -14.24
CA ALA A 56 3.76 -4.58 -13.15
C ALA A 56 2.77 -3.48 -13.57
N LEU A 57 3.23 -2.46 -14.28
CA LEU A 57 2.39 -1.39 -14.83
C LEU A 57 1.33 -1.95 -15.79
N LEU A 58 1.72 -2.83 -16.73
CA LEU A 58 0.80 -3.50 -17.65
C LEU A 58 -0.23 -4.37 -16.90
N LEU A 59 0.21 -5.12 -15.89
CA LEU A 59 -0.68 -5.93 -15.05
C LEU A 59 -1.70 -5.06 -14.29
N VAL A 60 -1.27 -3.93 -13.73
CA VAL A 60 -2.15 -3.01 -13.00
C VAL A 60 -3.12 -2.32 -13.96
N LEU A 61 -2.65 -1.82 -15.11
CA LEU A 61 -3.48 -1.16 -16.12
C LEU A 61 -4.50 -2.11 -16.75
N GLY A 62 -4.14 -3.38 -16.97
CA GLY A 62 -5.03 -4.41 -17.53
C GLY A 62 -5.94 -5.05 -16.48
N GLY A 63 -5.44 -5.24 -15.26
CA GLY A 63 -6.08 -6.07 -14.25
C GLY A 63 -6.80 -5.36 -13.11
N ALA A 64 -6.48 -4.09 -12.84
CA ALA A 64 -7.09 -3.32 -11.75
C ALA A 64 -8.09 -2.29 -12.29
N ARG A 65 -9.16 -2.06 -11.53
CA ARG A 65 -10.10 -0.96 -11.81
C ARG A 65 -9.53 0.31 -11.23
N LEU A 66 -8.95 1.14 -12.10
CA LEU A 66 -8.29 2.37 -11.71
C LEU A 66 -9.28 3.53 -11.75
N SER A 67 -9.26 4.37 -10.71
CA SER A 67 -9.91 5.67 -10.75
C SER A 67 -9.09 6.63 -11.65
N PRO A 68 -9.69 7.71 -12.19
CA PRO A 68 -8.95 8.70 -12.97
C PRO A 68 -7.74 9.28 -12.22
N ARG A 69 -7.86 9.43 -10.89
CA ARG A 69 -6.76 9.88 -10.02
C ARG A 69 -5.64 8.83 -9.91
N ALA A 70 -5.99 7.55 -9.82
CA ALA A 70 -5.01 6.47 -9.81
C ALA A 70 -4.29 6.38 -11.17
N LEU A 71 -5.02 6.59 -12.28
CA LEU A 71 -4.42 6.62 -13.62
C LEU A 71 -3.46 7.80 -13.79
N LEU A 72 -3.85 9.00 -13.36
CA LEU A 72 -2.97 10.18 -13.34
C LEU A 72 -1.74 9.93 -12.47
N GLY A 73 -1.94 9.34 -11.29
CA GLY A 73 -0.85 8.97 -10.39
C GLY A 73 0.15 8.01 -11.05
N LEU A 74 -0.35 7.05 -11.82
CA LEU A 74 0.44 5.99 -12.42
C LEU A 74 1.14 6.42 -13.72
N LEU A 75 0.48 7.22 -14.56
CA LEU A 75 0.98 7.61 -15.88
C LEU A 75 1.69 8.97 -15.91
N VAL A 76 1.49 9.82 -14.90
CA VAL A 76 2.08 11.17 -14.87
C VAL A 76 2.91 11.36 -13.61
N VAL A 77 2.31 11.14 -12.43
CA VAL A 77 3.02 11.42 -11.16
C VAL A 77 4.18 10.46 -10.94
N LEU A 78 3.97 9.17 -11.20
CA LEU A 78 5.01 8.15 -11.05
C LEU A 78 6.22 8.41 -11.96
N PRO A 79 6.10 8.57 -13.30
CA PRO A 79 7.25 8.84 -14.14
C PRO A 79 7.93 10.18 -13.78
N LEU A 80 7.15 11.22 -13.45
CA LEU A 80 7.71 12.48 -12.97
C LEU A 80 8.50 12.30 -11.67
N ALA A 81 7.95 11.58 -10.70
CA ALA A 81 8.64 11.27 -9.44
C ALA A 81 9.92 10.47 -9.68
N THR A 82 9.90 9.51 -10.62
CA THR A 82 11.12 8.78 -10.98
C THR A 82 12.16 9.68 -11.61
N ALA A 83 11.79 10.62 -12.49
CA ALA A 83 12.72 11.57 -13.09
C ALA A 83 13.33 12.51 -12.03
N VAL A 84 12.52 13.01 -11.09
CA VAL A 84 12.99 13.84 -9.98
C VAL A 84 13.94 13.06 -9.06
N LEU A 85 13.62 11.81 -8.74
CA LEU A 85 14.49 10.94 -7.93
C LEU A 85 15.80 10.62 -8.66
N THR A 86 15.76 10.38 -9.97
CA THR A 86 16.95 10.15 -10.79
C THR A 86 17.92 11.33 -10.66
N LEU A 87 17.43 12.56 -10.82
CA LEU A 87 18.24 13.77 -10.66
C LEU A 87 18.75 13.89 -9.21
N SER A 88 17.88 13.67 -8.23
CA SER A 88 18.23 13.79 -6.81
C SER A 88 19.34 12.82 -6.41
N PHE A 89 19.26 11.55 -6.84
CA PHE A 89 20.31 10.55 -6.59
C PHE A 89 21.57 10.80 -7.42
N ALA A 90 21.44 11.31 -8.65
CA ALA A 90 22.59 11.69 -9.45
C ALA A 90 23.40 12.80 -8.77
N PHE A 91 22.75 13.80 -8.18
CA PHE A 91 23.41 14.87 -7.41
C PHE A 91 24.07 14.39 -6.12
N TRP A 92 23.53 13.34 -5.48
CA TRP A 92 24.10 12.75 -4.26
C TRP A 92 25.15 11.68 -4.53
N SER A 93 25.36 11.28 -5.79
CA SER A 93 26.37 10.29 -6.14
C SER A 93 27.78 10.88 -6.06
N ASP A 94 28.72 10.12 -5.52
CA ASP A 94 30.09 10.57 -5.25
C ASP A 94 30.82 10.96 -6.55
N ALA A 95 31.10 12.25 -6.69
CA ALA A 95 31.76 12.83 -7.86
C ALA A 95 33.15 12.22 -8.12
N GLY A 96 33.81 11.66 -7.09
CA GLY A 96 35.14 11.05 -7.22
C GLY A 96 35.16 9.74 -8.02
N ARG A 97 34.04 9.02 -8.12
CA ARG A 97 33.92 7.84 -9.01
C ARG A 97 33.38 8.17 -10.39
N ALA A 98 32.74 9.33 -10.54
CA ALA A 98 32.08 9.74 -11.78
C ALA A 98 33.00 10.55 -12.72
N SER A 99 34.12 11.07 -12.21
CA SER A 99 35.09 11.93 -12.91
C SER A 99 35.80 11.30 -14.12
N VAL A 100 35.60 10.00 -14.38
CA VAL A 100 36.18 9.27 -15.51
C VAL A 100 35.20 9.18 -16.71
N THR A 101 33.94 9.59 -16.53
CA THR A 101 32.88 9.52 -17.56
C THR A 101 32.55 10.88 -18.17
N PRO A 102 32.00 10.94 -19.39
CA PRO A 102 31.71 12.21 -20.06
C PRO A 102 30.76 13.08 -19.24
N LEU A 103 31.05 14.37 -19.23
CA LEU A 103 30.25 15.40 -18.58
C LEU A 103 28.99 15.66 -19.42
N VAL A 104 27.81 15.52 -18.80
CA VAL A 104 26.52 15.71 -19.49
C VAL A 104 26.04 17.15 -19.34
N VAL A 105 26.22 17.75 -18.16
CA VAL A 105 25.86 19.15 -17.89
C VAL A 105 26.89 19.77 -16.96
N GLU A 106 27.44 20.94 -17.34
CA GLU A 106 28.23 21.81 -16.47
C GLU A 106 27.40 23.04 -16.10
N LEU A 107 26.95 23.12 -14.84
CA LEU A 107 26.26 24.28 -14.28
C LEU A 107 27.08 24.81 -13.10
N GLY A 108 28.16 25.53 -13.40
CA GLY A 108 29.06 26.09 -12.37
C GLY A 108 29.71 25.01 -11.50
N PRO A 109 29.57 25.03 -10.16
CA PRO A 109 30.13 24.01 -9.27
C PRO A 109 29.44 22.63 -9.40
N LEU A 110 28.32 22.54 -10.13
CA LEU A 110 27.57 21.32 -10.34
C LEU A 110 28.03 20.64 -11.63
N ARG A 111 28.77 19.54 -11.49
CA ARG A 111 29.21 18.69 -12.60
C ARG A 111 28.41 17.40 -12.62
N LEU A 112 27.46 17.30 -13.54
CA LEU A 112 26.66 16.09 -13.73
C LEU A 112 27.33 15.18 -14.76
N HIS A 113 27.77 14.03 -14.29
CA HIS A 113 28.42 13.02 -15.13
C HIS A 113 27.41 11.96 -15.58
N GLU A 114 27.65 11.32 -16.72
CA GLU A 114 26.76 10.28 -17.24
C GLU A 114 26.61 9.10 -16.25
N ALA A 115 27.70 8.67 -15.61
CA ALA A 115 27.67 7.60 -14.61
C ALA A 115 26.76 7.92 -13.41
N ALA A 116 26.75 9.18 -12.97
CA ALA A 116 25.89 9.65 -11.89
C ALA A 116 24.41 9.55 -12.27
N LEU A 117 24.07 9.94 -13.51
CA LEU A 117 22.71 9.88 -14.01
C LEU A 117 22.21 8.44 -14.18
N LEU A 118 23.06 7.54 -14.71
CA LEU A 118 22.74 6.12 -14.86
C LEU A 118 22.55 5.43 -13.51
N ALA A 119 23.43 5.70 -12.52
CA ALA A 119 23.30 5.14 -11.17
C ALA A 119 22.08 5.67 -10.42
N GLY A 120 21.81 6.99 -10.52
CA GLY A 120 20.62 7.62 -9.96
C GLY A 120 19.34 7.07 -10.62
N GLY A 121 19.36 6.89 -11.93
CA GLY A 121 18.27 6.33 -12.72
C GLY A 121 17.97 4.88 -12.35
N ALA A 122 19.00 4.04 -12.21
CA ALA A 122 18.84 2.66 -11.76
C ALA A 122 18.17 2.59 -10.37
N THR A 123 18.56 3.47 -9.44
CA THR A 123 18.00 3.52 -8.09
C THR A 123 16.57 4.05 -8.08
N ALA A 124 16.27 5.11 -8.82
CA ALA A 124 14.92 5.63 -8.94
C ALA A 124 13.96 4.61 -9.56
N LEU A 125 14.43 3.90 -10.59
CA LEU A 125 13.65 2.85 -11.26
C LEU A 125 13.44 1.63 -10.37
N ARG A 126 14.41 1.28 -9.51
CA ARG A 126 14.27 0.27 -8.46
C ARG A 126 13.12 0.60 -7.52
N LEU A 127 13.06 1.83 -7.02
CA LEU A 127 11.98 2.28 -6.14
C LEU A 127 10.63 2.27 -6.86
N ALA A 128 10.60 2.69 -8.12
CA ALA A 128 9.40 2.66 -8.96
C ALA A 128 8.88 1.22 -9.17
N ALA A 129 9.77 0.28 -9.46
CA ALA A 129 9.44 -1.12 -9.65
C ALA A 129 8.85 -1.73 -8.38
N ILE A 130 9.47 -1.49 -7.22
CA ILE A 130 8.96 -1.98 -5.92
C ILE A 130 7.57 -1.40 -5.64
N LEU A 131 7.37 -0.11 -5.90
CA LEU A 131 6.07 0.54 -5.74
C LEU A 131 5.02 -0.09 -6.66
N LEU A 132 5.31 -0.24 -7.94
CA LEU A 132 4.40 -0.83 -8.93
C LEU A 132 4.04 -2.29 -8.60
N LEU A 133 5.03 -3.11 -8.23
CA LEU A 133 4.81 -4.49 -7.79
C LEU A 133 3.92 -4.55 -6.56
N SER A 134 4.10 -3.63 -5.61
CA SER A 134 3.26 -3.52 -4.41
C SER A 134 1.82 -3.07 -4.72
N LEU A 135 1.64 -2.21 -5.74
CA LEU A 135 0.33 -1.73 -6.17
C LEU A 135 -0.55 -2.83 -6.80
N ILE A 136 0.03 -3.94 -7.28
CA ILE A 136 -0.73 -5.12 -7.75
C ILE A 136 -1.68 -5.59 -6.66
N GLY A 137 -1.16 -5.81 -5.44
CA GLY A 137 -1.97 -6.16 -4.28
C GLY A 137 -2.74 -4.95 -3.72
N GLY A 138 -2.07 -3.80 -3.59
CA GLY A 138 -2.62 -2.62 -2.92
C GLY A 138 -3.88 -2.03 -3.57
N LEU A 139 -3.96 -2.01 -4.90
CA LEU A 139 -5.12 -1.45 -5.62
C LEU A 139 -6.25 -2.46 -5.88
N SER A 140 -5.99 -3.75 -5.65
CA SER A 140 -6.93 -4.82 -6.01
C SER A 140 -7.41 -5.66 -4.83
N THR A 141 -6.99 -5.34 -3.60
CA THR A 141 -7.26 -6.14 -2.40
C THR A 141 -7.85 -5.28 -1.29
N THR A 142 -8.82 -5.84 -0.56
CA THR A 142 -9.39 -5.19 0.62
C THR A 142 -8.69 -5.70 1.89
N GLY A 143 -8.51 -4.82 2.89
CA GLY A 143 -7.94 -5.19 4.19
C GLY A 143 -8.67 -6.36 4.89
N PRO A 144 -10.02 -6.36 4.94
CA PRO A 144 -10.79 -7.48 5.46
C PRO A 144 -10.54 -8.82 4.76
N ASP A 145 -10.44 -8.83 3.42
CA ASP A 145 -10.19 -10.07 2.67
C ASP A 145 -8.76 -10.57 2.88
N LEU A 146 -7.80 -9.66 3.01
CA LEU A 146 -6.43 -10.00 3.37
C LEU A 146 -6.36 -10.66 4.76
N ALA A 147 -6.99 -10.06 5.77
CA ALA A 147 -7.05 -10.65 7.11
C ALA A 147 -7.71 -12.04 7.11
N ARG A 148 -8.80 -12.23 6.35
CA ARG A 148 -9.46 -13.53 6.19
C ARG A 148 -8.54 -14.54 5.52
N SER A 149 -7.76 -14.13 4.52
CA SER A 149 -6.85 -15.03 3.83
C SER A 149 -5.71 -15.53 4.72
N PHE A 150 -5.22 -14.70 5.65
CA PHE A 150 -4.27 -15.14 6.68
C PHE A 150 -4.85 -16.25 7.57
N VAL A 151 -6.11 -16.12 7.99
CA VAL A 151 -6.77 -17.14 8.82
C VAL A 151 -7.04 -18.42 8.03
N GLN A 152 -7.55 -18.30 6.79
CA GLN A 152 -8.02 -19.45 6.02
C GLN A 152 -6.90 -20.26 5.36
N GLN A 153 -5.90 -19.60 4.76
CA GLN A 153 -4.81 -20.27 4.06
C GLN A 153 -3.57 -20.46 4.92
N LEU A 154 -3.16 -19.41 5.65
CA LEU A 154 -1.96 -19.46 6.49
C LEU A 154 -2.24 -20.00 7.90
N ARG A 155 -3.49 -20.38 8.18
CA ARG A 155 -3.94 -20.99 9.45
C ARG A 155 -3.56 -20.16 10.69
N VAL A 156 -3.48 -18.84 10.52
CA VAL A 156 -3.29 -17.91 11.65
C VAL A 156 -4.45 -18.09 12.63
N PRO A 157 -4.20 -18.15 13.95
CA PRO A 157 -5.26 -18.29 14.94
C PRO A 157 -6.36 -17.26 14.71
N TYR A 158 -7.62 -17.71 14.61
CA TYR A 158 -8.73 -16.83 14.27
C TYR A 158 -8.85 -15.66 15.25
N ARG A 159 -8.48 -15.84 16.53
CA ARG A 159 -8.42 -14.76 17.52
C ARG A 159 -7.59 -13.57 17.03
N VAL A 160 -6.44 -13.82 16.41
CA VAL A 160 -5.55 -12.77 15.88
C VAL A 160 -6.13 -12.17 14.59
N GLY A 161 -6.55 -13.02 13.64
CA GLY A 161 -7.09 -12.53 12.37
C GLY A 161 -8.40 -11.74 12.50
N TYR A 162 -9.26 -12.12 13.45
CA TYR A 162 -10.47 -11.36 13.75
C TYR A 162 -10.19 -10.04 14.45
N THR A 163 -9.12 -9.92 15.24
CA THR A 163 -8.68 -8.63 15.79
C THR A 163 -8.31 -7.66 14.66
N ALA A 164 -7.59 -8.13 13.63
CA ALA A 164 -7.31 -7.31 12.45
C ALA A 164 -8.60 -6.89 11.73
N LEU A 165 -9.55 -7.81 11.55
CA LEU A 165 -10.86 -7.52 10.94
C LEU A 165 -11.67 -6.50 11.77
N ALA A 166 -11.65 -6.63 13.11
CA ALA A 166 -12.31 -5.72 14.03
C ALA A 166 -11.68 -4.33 13.96
N ALA A 167 -10.35 -4.24 13.97
CA ALA A 167 -9.62 -2.98 13.81
C ALA A 167 -10.02 -2.25 12.52
N TYR A 168 -10.08 -2.95 11.38
CA TYR A 168 -10.57 -2.36 10.12
C TYR A 168 -11.99 -1.80 10.23
N ARG A 169 -12.88 -2.47 10.96
CA ARG A 169 -14.27 -2.01 11.19
C ARG A 169 -14.36 -0.85 12.17
N PHE A 170 -13.39 -0.70 13.07
CA PHE A 170 -13.37 0.40 14.04
C PHE A 170 -12.83 1.71 13.45
N VAL A 171 -12.05 1.65 12.36
CA VAL A 171 -11.48 2.86 11.73
C VAL A 171 -12.57 3.89 11.35
N PRO A 172 -13.65 3.54 10.61
CA PRO A 172 -14.70 4.51 10.30
C PRO A 172 -15.40 5.06 11.55
N ARG A 173 -15.61 4.20 12.55
CA ARG A 173 -16.22 4.58 13.83
C ARG A 173 -15.39 5.63 14.57
N PHE A 174 -14.08 5.42 14.69
CA PHE A 174 -13.20 6.39 15.36
C PHE A 174 -13.04 7.69 14.56
N GLY A 175 -13.16 7.63 13.24
CA GLY A 175 -13.28 8.83 12.41
C GLY A 175 -14.49 9.68 12.82
N HIS A 176 -15.65 9.05 12.96
CA HIS A 176 -16.87 9.73 13.41
C HIS A 176 -16.76 10.28 14.85
N GLU A 177 -16.20 9.48 15.77
CA GLU A 177 -15.99 9.91 17.15
C GLU A 177 -15.02 11.10 17.25
N LEU A 178 -13.97 11.10 16.43
CA LEU A 178 -13.05 12.23 16.32
C LEU A 178 -13.75 13.49 15.81
N ASP A 179 -14.69 13.38 14.88
CA ASP A 179 -15.46 14.53 14.39
C ASP A 179 -16.40 15.10 15.46
N ILE A 180 -17.04 14.24 16.25
CA ILE A 180 -17.83 14.67 17.43
C ILE A 180 -16.94 15.39 18.44
N ILE A 181 -15.76 14.85 18.76
CA ILE A 181 -14.79 15.48 19.68
C ILE A 181 -14.37 16.85 19.16
N ARG A 182 -14.07 16.97 17.85
CA ARG A 182 -13.72 18.24 17.21
C ARG A 182 -14.85 19.26 17.33
N GLN A 183 -16.10 18.85 17.09
CA GLN A 183 -17.27 19.72 17.23
C GLN A 183 -17.48 20.16 18.68
N ALA A 184 -17.37 19.24 19.64
CA ALA A 184 -17.49 19.55 21.07
C ALA A 184 -16.42 20.54 21.54
N HIS A 185 -15.16 20.38 21.10
CA HIS A 185 -14.09 21.33 21.42
C HIS A 185 -14.34 22.72 20.81
N ARG A 186 -14.92 22.77 19.60
CA ARG A 186 -15.32 24.05 18.99
C ARG A 186 -16.41 24.75 19.79
N VAL A 187 -17.43 24.04 20.25
CA VAL A 187 -18.51 24.62 21.09
C VAL A 187 -17.96 25.11 22.42
N ARG A 188 -17.00 24.39 23.02
CA ARG A 188 -16.32 24.79 24.26
C ARG A 188 -15.30 25.92 24.09
N GLY A 189 -15.14 26.46 22.88
CA GLY A 189 -14.18 27.54 22.62
C GLY A 189 -12.70 27.13 22.77
N LEU A 190 -12.37 25.85 22.75
CA LEU A 190 -11.01 25.31 22.92
C LEU A 190 -10.15 25.56 21.67
N THR A 191 -9.82 26.84 21.44
CA THR A 191 -9.05 27.31 20.28
C THR A 191 -7.67 27.78 20.75
N PRO A 192 -6.64 26.92 20.73
CA PRO A 192 -5.30 27.26 21.22
C PRO A 192 -4.54 28.31 20.38
N GLY A 193 -5.21 29.18 19.63
CA GLY A 193 -4.60 30.16 18.74
C GLY A 193 -4.31 29.62 17.32
N ARG A 194 -3.58 30.44 16.55
CA ARG A 194 -3.16 30.18 15.16
C ARG A 194 -1.67 29.75 15.11
N GLY A 195 -1.29 28.99 14.09
CA GLY A 195 0.09 28.53 13.88
C GLY A 195 0.32 27.02 14.06
N PRO A 196 1.50 26.50 13.68
CA PRO A 196 1.80 25.07 13.67
C PRO A 196 1.81 24.47 15.08
N VAL A 197 2.38 25.17 16.07
CA VAL A 197 2.43 24.72 17.47
C VAL A 197 1.01 24.63 18.06
N ALA A 198 0.16 25.62 17.79
CA ALA A 198 -1.24 25.60 18.21
C ALA A 198 -2.02 24.45 17.56
N ALA A 199 -1.70 24.08 16.31
CA ALA A 199 -2.30 22.93 15.63
C ALA A 199 -1.91 21.61 16.29
N VAL A 200 -0.64 21.44 16.69
CA VAL A 200 -0.19 20.26 17.44
C VAL A 200 -0.89 20.17 18.79
N ARG A 201 -0.92 21.27 19.57
CA ARG A 201 -1.59 21.31 20.87
C ARG A 201 -3.09 20.99 20.77
N ARG A 202 -3.76 21.48 19.73
CA ARG A 202 -5.16 21.16 19.43
C ARG A 202 -5.36 19.67 19.14
N ARG A 203 -4.51 19.08 18.31
CA ARG A 203 -4.55 17.64 17.99
C ARG A 203 -4.29 16.79 19.23
N ALA A 204 -3.33 17.18 20.07
CA ALA A 204 -3.05 16.50 21.33
C ALA A 204 -4.26 16.51 22.28
N GLY A 205 -5.03 17.61 22.31
CA GLY A 205 -6.27 17.71 23.09
C GLY A 205 -7.37 16.73 22.68
N TYR A 206 -7.36 16.22 21.44
CA TYR A 206 -8.32 15.21 20.99
C TYR A 206 -7.92 13.78 21.38
N LEU A 207 -6.64 13.56 21.70
CA LEU A 207 -6.08 12.24 21.90
C LEU A 207 -6.68 11.55 23.13
N VAL A 208 -6.68 12.23 24.27
CA VAL A 208 -7.22 11.68 25.54
C VAL A 208 -8.69 11.27 25.42
N PRO A 209 -9.63 12.12 24.95
CA PRO A 209 -11.03 11.71 24.84
C PRO A 209 -11.23 10.60 23.82
N LEU A 210 -10.48 10.60 22.71
CA LEU A 210 -10.57 9.54 21.70
C LEU A 210 -10.06 8.20 22.23
N LEU A 211 -8.93 8.19 22.95
CA LEU A 211 -8.39 6.98 23.59
C LEU A 211 -9.34 6.43 24.65
N ALA A 212 -9.92 7.30 25.49
CA ALA A 212 -10.90 6.88 26.47
C ALA A 212 -12.17 6.30 25.80
N GLY A 213 -12.61 6.90 24.69
CA GLY A 213 -13.69 6.37 23.85
C GLY A 213 -13.38 4.99 23.26
N ALA A 214 -12.16 4.84 22.73
CA ALA A 214 -11.65 3.59 22.18
C ALA A 214 -11.55 2.48 23.22
N LEU A 215 -11.05 2.76 24.42
CA LEU A 215 -10.94 1.78 25.50
C LEU A 215 -12.32 1.27 25.94
N ARG A 216 -13.27 2.21 26.19
CA ARG A 216 -14.66 1.84 26.51
C ARG A 216 -15.32 1.03 25.39
N HIS A 217 -14.99 1.33 24.13
CA HIS A 217 -15.51 0.55 23.01
C HIS A 217 -14.92 -0.86 22.98
N ALA A 218 -13.62 -0.99 23.18
CA ALA A 218 -12.92 -2.27 23.23
C ALA A 218 -13.46 -3.17 24.35
N GLU A 219 -13.65 -2.62 25.57
CA GLU A 219 -14.24 -3.33 26.71
C GLU A 219 -15.65 -3.85 26.38
N ARG A 220 -16.52 -3.00 25.84
CA ARG A 220 -17.87 -3.41 25.43
C ARG A 220 -17.85 -4.51 24.36
N VAL A 221 -16.93 -4.42 23.40
CA VAL A 221 -16.79 -5.45 22.37
C VAL A 221 -16.25 -6.75 22.96
N ALA A 222 -15.27 -6.69 23.86
CA ALA A 222 -14.72 -7.86 24.53
C ALA A 222 -15.81 -8.59 25.34
N LEU A 223 -16.56 -7.89 26.19
CA LEU A 223 -17.67 -8.46 26.95
C LEU A 223 -18.75 -9.07 26.03
N ALA A 224 -19.06 -8.41 24.91
CA ALA A 224 -20.00 -8.94 23.92
C ALA A 224 -19.45 -10.14 23.13
N MET A 225 -18.13 -10.27 23.01
CA MET A 225 -17.48 -11.42 22.37
C MET A 225 -17.43 -12.61 23.33
N ASP A 226 -17.14 -12.38 24.61
CA ASP A 226 -17.14 -13.40 25.66
C ASP A 226 -18.54 -13.97 25.87
N SER A 227 -19.59 -13.14 25.90
CA SER A 227 -20.98 -13.60 26.00
C SER A 227 -21.44 -14.44 24.80
N ARG A 228 -20.76 -14.31 23.65
CA ARG A 228 -20.99 -15.12 22.45
C ARG A 228 -20.02 -16.31 22.35
N ALA A 229 -19.34 -16.65 23.44
CA ALA A 229 -18.36 -17.73 23.51
C ALA A 229 -17.25 -17.62 22.46
N PHE A 230 -16.86 -16.40 22.07
CA PHE A 230 -15.75 -16.20 21.14
C PHE A 230 -14.47 -16.72 21.79
N GLY A 231 -13.84 -17.71 21.16
CA GLY A 231 -12.67 -18.35 21.76
C GLY A 231 -12.90 -19.75 22.31
N ALA A 232 -14.14 -20.16 22.54
CA ALA A 232 -14.45 -21.42 23.23
C ALA A 232 -13.91 -22.67 22.51
N HIS A 233 -13.78 -22.61 21.18
CA HIS A 233 -13.25 -23.71 20.38
C HIS A 233 -11.94 -23.33 19.68
N ARG A 234 -11.10 -24.34 19.40
CA ARG A 234 -9.85 -24.17 18.64
C ARG A 234 -10.10 -23.75 17.19
N THR A 235 -11.21 -24.20 16.61
CA THR A 235 -11.61 -23.93 15.22
C THR A 235 -12.96 -23.24 15.16
N ARG A 236 -13.18 -22.45 14.10
CA ARG A 236 -14.42 -21.70 13.86
C ARG A 236 -14.87 -21.91 12.42
N THR A 237 -16.17 -21.99 12.21
CA THR A 237 -16.78 -21.92 10.87
C THR A 237 -16.80 -20.47 10.37
N GLU A 238 -16.29 -20.26 9.15
CA GLU A 238 -16.18 -18.93 8.53
C GLU A 238 -17.38 -18.64 7.62
N ARG A 239 -18.11 -17.56 7.89
CA ARG A 239 -19.26 -17.15 7.04
C ARG A 239 -18.82 -16.66 5.66
N HIS A 240 -17.65 -16.02 5.57
CA HIS A 240 -17.14 -15.47 4.33
C HIS A 240 -15.85 -16.17 3.94
N LEU A 241 -15.91 -16.94 2.87
CA LEU A 241 -14.79 -17.70 2.35
C LEU A 241 -14.03 -16.89 1.30
N VAL A 242 -12.70 -16.93 1.38
CA VAL A 242 -11.77 -16.40 0.38
C VAL A 242 -10.99 -17.61 -0.14
N PRO A 243 -11.61 -18.51 -0.92
CA PRO A 243 -10.98 -19.77 -1.30
C PRO A 243 -9.78 -19.51 -2.20
N TRP A 244 -8.74 -20.34 -2.05
CA TRP A 244 -7.67 -20.42 -3.04
C TRP A 244 -8.17 -21.23 -4.23
N ARG A 245 -8.14 -20.64 -5.43
CA ARG A 245 -8.63 -21.23 -6.68
C ARG A 245 -7.47 -21.50 -7.62
N ARG A 246 -7.69 -22.34 -8.63
CA ARG A 246 -6.67 -22.66 -9.66
C ARG A 246 -6.10 -21.41 -10.35
N ARG A 247 -6.95 -20.39 -10.59
CA ARG A 247 -6.53 -19.09 -11.14
C ARG A 247 -5.48 -18.36 -10.29
N ASP A 248 -5.50 -18.56 -8.98
CA ASP A 248 -4.56 -17.94 -8.05
C ASP A 248 -3.18 -18.59 -8.17
N THR A 249 -3.13 -19.93 -8.28
CA THR A 249 -1.89 -20.66 -8.57
C THR A 249 -1.33 -20.27 -9.95
N VAL A 250 -2.17 -20.21 -10.98
CA VAL A 250 -1.76 -19.79 -12.33
C VAL A 250 -1.17 -18.38 -12.30
N PHE A 251 -1.81 -17.45 -11.60
CA PHE A 251 -1.30 -16.08 -11.45
C PHE A 251 0.09 -16.06 -10.78
N VAL A 252 0.26 -16.77 -9.66
CA VAL A 252 1.56 -16.84 -8.95
C VAL A 252 2.65 -17.41 -9.87
N LEU A 253 2.37 -18.52 -10.55
CA LEU A 253 3.32 -19.15 -11.45
C LEU A 253 3.69 -18.22 -12.63
N LEU A 254 2.71 -17.52 -13.22
CA LEU A 254 2.99 -16.55 -14.28
C LEU A 254 3.85 -15.39 -13.79
N CYS A 255 3.61 -14.86 -12.59
CA CYS A 255 4.47 -13.83 -12.01
C CYS A 255 5.90 -14.34 -11.79
N TRP A 256 6.06 -15.58 -11.31
CA TRP A 256 7.37 -16.17 -11.07
C TRP A 256 8.12 -16.45 -12.36
N LEU A 257 7.45 -17.00 -13.37
CA LEU A 257 8.00 -17.21 -14.71
C LEU A 257 8.41 -15.88 -15.35
N GLY A 258 7.55 -14.85 -15.26
CA GLY A 258 7.88 -13.50 -15.73
C GLY A 258 9.09 -12.90 -15.02
N THR A 259 9.22 -13.14 -13.71
CA THR A 259 10.40 -12.73 -12.93
C THR A 259 11.66 -13.44 -13.41
N GLY A 260 11.60 -14.77 -13.58
CA GLY A 260 12.73 -15.56 -14.07
C GLY A 260 13.16 -15.13 -15.47
N ALA A 261 12.21 -14.91 -16.38
CA ALA A 261 12.49 -14.40 -17.72
C ALA A 261 13.15 -13.02 -17.68
N ALA A 262 12.66 -12.10 -16.84
CA ALA A 262 13.24 -10.78 -16.69
C ALA A 262 14.69 -10.84 -16.15
N ILE A 263 14.98 -11.75 -15.22
CA ILE A 263 16.34 -11.98 -14.71
C ILE A 263 17.25 -12.49 -15.84
N ILE A 264 16.81 -13.49 -16.61
CA ILE A 264 17.62 -14.05 -17.72
C ILE A 264 17.93 -12.96 -18.76
N VAL A 265 16.94 -12.14 -19.12
CA VAL A 265 17.14 -11.04 -20.06
C VAL A 265 18.12 -10.01 -19.47
N ALA A 266 17.95 -9.64 -18.21
CA ALA A 266 18.83 -8.68 -17.55
C ALA A 266 20.26 -9.16 -17.35
N LEU A 267 20.50 -10.47 -17.26
CA LEU A 267 21.84 -11.07 -17.19
C LEU A 267 22.54 -11.17 -18.56
N LYS A 268 21.79 -11.05 -19.66
CA LYS A 268 22.31 -11.12 -21.03
C LYS A 268 22.64 -9.75 -21.63
N VAL A 269 22.26 -8.67 -20.95
CA VAL A 269 22.50 -7.27 -21.31
C VAL A 269 23.63 -6.75 -20.45
#